data_AF-A0A4Q3UGW9-F1
#
_entry.id   AF-A0A4Q3UGW9-F1
#
_cell.length_a   1.000
_cell.length_b   1.000
_cell.length_c   1.000
_cell.angle_alpha   90.00
_cell.angle_beta   90.00
_cell.angle_gamma   90.00
#
_symmetry.space_group_name_H-M   'P 1'
#
loop_
_entity.id
_entity.type
_entity.pdbx_description
1 polymer ?
#
loop_
_entity_poly.entity_id
_entity_poly.type
_entity_poly.pdbx_seq_one_letter_code
_entity_poly.pdbx_strand_id
1 'polypeptide(L)'
;MNAFLFAVVMHQGAPDKPVHPGRKPTAAATADTKPVTAREARAAFIRVGELLGKVNGHPLGMSGLPAIDRPVTRAEVVTEMGRLYKAAEPTFKFTPVAVVYDRSKLRIDAALLPTLNRLVTRGMVARLGPLAVGPQPTLTPKQLGDAIGFFTSRVAQMSHLPSAKWTPMLQKG
;
A
#
# COMPACT_ATOMS: atom_id res chain seq x y z
N MET A 1 -49.46 -33.57 37.08
CA MET A 1 -50.52 -33.29 36.09
C MET A 1 -49.89 -33.35 34.71
N ASN A 2 -50.34 -34.30 33.90
CA ASN A 2 -49.98 -34.53 32.49
C ASN A 2 -50.72 -33.55 31.57
N ALA A 3 -50.09 -33.14 30.47
CA ALA A 3 -50.68 -32.97 29.13
C ALA A 3 -49.56 -32.51 28.16
N PHE A 4 -49.08 -33.38 27.28
CA PHE A 4 -49.57 -33.66 25.91
C PHE A 4 -49.08 -32.68 24.83
N LEU A 5 -48.19 -33.26 24.02
CA LEU A 5 -47.82 -33.00 22.62
C LEU A 5 -48.93 -32.39 21.75
N PHE A 6 -48.58 -31.40 20.89
CA PHE A 6 -49.13 -31.31 19.53
C PHE A 6 -48.09 -30.67 18.59
N ALA A 7 -47.71 -31.43 17.57
CA ALA A 7 -46.94 -30.97 16.43
C ALA A 7 -47.88 -30.32 15.41
N VAL A 8 -47.45 -29.23 14.77
CA VAL A 8 -47.90 -28.86 13.43
C VAL A 8 -46.66 -28.54 12.61
N VAL A 9 -46.35 -29.48 11.71
CA VAL A 9 -45.50 -29.27 10.54
C VAL A 9 -46.39 -28.66 9.46
N MET A 10 -45.98 -27.52 8.89
CA MET A 10 -46.37 -27.15 7.53
C MET A 10 -45.10 -26.88 6.74
N HIS A 11 -44.79 -27.84 5.88
CA HIS A 11 -43.72 -27.81 4.90
C HIS A 11 -44.30 -27.19 3.62
N GLN A 12 -43.81 -26.05 3.16
CA GLN A 12 -43.88 -25.64 1.76
C GLN A 12 -42.49 -25.18 1.33
N GLY A 13 -41.96 -25.86 0.31
CA GLY A 13 -40.60 -25.69 -0.17
C GLY A 13 -40.44 -24.66 -1.29
N ALA A 14 -39.25 -24.06 -1.29
CA ALA A 14 -38.36 -23.74 -2.41
C ALA A 14 -38.80 -22.65 -3.44
N PRO A 15 -37.85 -21.97 -4.15
CA PRO A 15 -36.48 -22.40 -4.40
C PRO A 15 -35.36 -21.46 -3.93
N ASP A 16 -34.25 -22.13 -3.62
CA ASP A 16 -32.90 -21.64 -3.40
C ASP A 16 -32.50 -20.56 -4.41
N LYS A 17 -32.21 -19.36 -3.89
CA LYS A 17 -31.32 -18.45 -4.61
C LYS A 17 -29.91 -19.02 -4.49
N PRO A 18 -29.14 -19.13 -5.58
CA PRO A 18 -27.76 -19.59 -5.47
C PRO A 18 -26.99 -18.60 -4.60
N VAL A 19 -26.59 -19.05 -3.42
CA VAL A 19 -25.55 -18.42 -2.62
C VAL A 19 -24.34 -18.33 -3.55
N HIS A 20 -24.00 -17.12 -3.99
CA HIS A 20 -22.74 -16.90 -4.67
C HIS A 20 -21.65 -17.54 -3.81
N PRO A 21 -20.85 -18.48 -4.35
CA PRO A 21 -19.82 -19.12 -3.55
C PRO A 21 -18.94 -18.00 -3.03
N GLY A 22 -19.05 -17.78 -1.71
CA GLY A 22 -18.21 -16.84 -1.00
C GLY A 22 -16.80 -17.12 -1.44
N ARG A 23 -16.16 -16.10 -2.03
CA ARG A 23 -14.74 -16.15 -2.35
C ARG A 23 -14.07 -16.61 -1.06
N LYS A 24 -13.65 -17.88 -1.02
CA LYS A 24 -12.89 -18.43 0.11
C LYS A 24 -11.81 -17.37 0.39
N PRO A 25 -11.65 -16.90 1.64
CA PRO A 25 -10.52 -16.04 1.97
C PRO A 25 -9.29 -16.79 1.46
N THR A 26 -8.71 -16.29 0.38
CA THR A 26 -7.50 -16.86 -0.18
C THR A 26 -6.53 -16.91 0.98
N ALA A 27 -6.08 -18.11 1.31
CA ALA A 27 -5.22 -18.38 2.46
C ALA A 27 -4.25 -17.21 2.60
N ALA A 28 -4.24 -16.58 3.79
CA ALA A 28 -3.30 -15.51 4.11
C ALA A 28 -1.94 -15.98 3.62
N ALA A 29 -1.41 -15.31 2.59
CA ALA A 29 -0.16 -15.72 1.95
C ALA A 29 0.83 -15.94 3.09
N THR A 30 1.28 -17.18 3.28
CA THR A 30 2.35 -17.51 4.20
C THR A 30 3.47 -16.56 3.82
N ALA A 31 3.70 -15.54 4.65
CA ALA A 31 4.61 -14.46 4.32
C ALA A 31 5.97 -15.10 4.10
N ASP A 32 6.39 -15.20 2.85
CA ASP A 32 7.68 -15.77 2.51
C ASP A 32 8.71 -14.99 3.32
N THR A 33 9.46 -15.70 4.16
CA THR A 33 10.45 -15.09 5.06
C THR A 33 11.71 -14.69 4.29
N LYS A 34 11.82 -15.15 3.04
CA LYS A 34 12.91 -14.81 2.14
C LYS A 34 12.86 -13.32 1.78
N PRO A 35 14.03 -12.66 1.66
CA PRO A 35 14.08 -11.31 1.13
C PRO A 35 13.55 -11.24 -0.30
N VAL A 36 12.85 -10.14 -0.63
CA VAL A 36 12.42 -9.84 -1.99
C VAL A 36 13.65 -9.58 -2.85
N THR A 37 13.65 -10.07 -4.08
CA THR A 37 14.71 -9.79 -5.05
C THR A 37 14.57 -8.39 -5.67
N ALA A 38 15.68 -7.82 -6.16
CA ALA A 38 15.64 -6.55 -6.86
C ALA A 38 14.76 -6.62 -8.13
N ARG A 39 14.74 -7.77 -8.82
CA ARG A 39 13.85 -8.03 -9.95
C ARG A 39 12.36 -7.93 -9.58
N GLU A 40 11.94 -8.58 -8.50
CA GLU A 40 10.55 -8.55 -8.03
C GLU A 40 10.15 -7.15 -7.57
N ALA A 41 11.02 -6.49 -6.80
CA ALA A 41 10.79 -5.12 -6.36
C ALA A 41 10.68 -4.16 -7.57
N ARG A 42 11.53 -4.31 -8.58
CA ARG A 42 11.46 -3.55 -9.83
C ARG A 42 10.12 -3.74 -10.53
N ALA A 43 9.65 -4.97 -10.67
CA ALA A 43 8.35 -5.26 -11.29
C ALA A 43 7.20 -4.58 -10.52
N ALA A 44 7.24 -4.63 -9.19
CA ALA A 44 6.25 -3.94 -8.35
C ALA A 44 6.30 -2.41 -8.55
N PHE A 45 7.49 -1.81 -8.58
CA PHE A 45 7.63 -0.36 -8.78
C PHE A 45 7.27 0.11 -10.19
N ILE A 46 7.50 -0.71 -11.23
CA ILE A 46 6.98 -0.44 -12.58
C ILE A 46 5.45 -0.36 -12.53
N ARG A 47 4.81 -1.34 -11.88
CA ARG A 47 3.34 -1.35 -11.80
C ARG A 47 2.80 -0.15 -11.02
N VAL A 48 3.45 0.22 -9.92
CA VAL A 48 3.13 1.43 -9.16
C VAL A 48 3.29 2.68 -10.02
N GLY A 49 4.41 2.80 -10.74
CA GLY A 49 4.68 3.93 -11.63
C GLY A 49 3.65 4.08 -12.75
N GLU A 50 3.22 2.98 -13.36
CA GLU A 50 2.14 2.96 -14.36
C GLU A 50 0.81 3.45 -13.77
N LEU A 51 0.43 2.93 -12.59
CA LEU A 51 -0.82 3.28 -11.94
C LEU A 51 -0.85 4.76 -11.54
N LEU A 52 0.21 5.23 -10.88
CA LEU A 52 0.34 6.63 -10.50
C LEU A 52 0.41 7.53 -11.73
N GLY A 53 1.09 7.11 -12.80
CA GLY A 53 1.16 7.89 -14.03
C GLY A 53 -0.19 8.06 -14.72
N LYS A 54 -1.04 7.02 -14.72
CA LYS A 54 -2.42 7.12 -15.21
C LYS A 54 -3.27 8.09 -14.38
N VAL A 55 -3.14 8.03 -13.05
CA VAL A 55 -3.88 8.94 -12.14
C VAL A 55 -3.40 10.38 -12.28
N ASN A 56 -2.10 10.58 -12.44
CA ASN A 56 -1.45 11.89 -12.49
C ASN A 56 -1.44 12.50 -13.91
N GLY A 57 -1.91 11.78 -14.93
CA GLY A 57 -1.96 12.26 -16.32
C GLY A 57 -0.61 12.37 -17.03
N HIS A 58 0.48 11.82 -16.46
CA HIS A 58 1.79 11.80 -17.10
C HIS A 58 2.64 10.62 -16.58
N PRO A 59 3.55 10.05 -17.40
CA PRO A 59 4.39 8.93 -16.97
C PRO A 59 5.38 9.30 -15.86
N LEU A 60 5.50 8.47 -14.82
CA LEU A 60 6.47 8.69 -13.73
C LEU A 60 7.87 8.10 -13.99
N GLY A 61 8.17 7.74 -15.24
CA GLY A 61 9.46 7.16 -15.66
C GLY A 61 9.66 5.69 -15.26
N MET A 62 10.68 5.05 -15.85
CA MET A 62 11.05 3.66 -15.55
C MET A 62 11.66 3.52 -14.16
N SER A 63 11.54 2.33 -13.58
CA SER A 63 12.17 2.03 -12.30
C SER A 63 13.70 1.97 -12.40
N GLY A 64 14.39 2.60 -11.44
CA GLY A 64 15.85 2.60 -11.36
C GLY A 64 16.44 1.33 -10.73
N LEU A 65 15.59 0.41 -10.25
CA LEU A 65 16.05 -0.84 -9.65
C LEU A 65 16.64 -1.79 -10.72
N PRO A 66 17.70 -2.54 -10.38
CA PRO A 66 18.31 -3.49 -11.31
C PRO A 66 17.44 -4.75 -11.45
N ALA A 67 17.39 -5.32 -12.66
CA ALA A 67 16.64 -6.55 -12.96
C ALA A 67 17.47 -7.81 -12.66
N ILE A 68 17.89 -7.97 -11.41
CA ILE A 68 18.78 -9.04 -10.94
C ILE A 68 18.18 -9.76 -9.72
N ASP A 69 18.55 -11.04 -9.54
CA ASP A 69 17.95 -11.94 -8.53
C ASP A 69 18.63 -11.91 -7.16
N ARG A 70 19.29 -10.80 -6.80
CA ARG A 70 19.78 -10.59 -5.43
C ARG A 70 18.71 -9.94 -4.56
N PRO A 71 18.77 -10.10 -3.23
CA PRO A 71 17.94 -9.33 -2.31
C PRO A 71 17.99 -7.82 -2.59
N VAL A 72 16.82 -7.19 -2.62
CA VAL A 72 16.71 -5.74 -2.69
C VAL A 72 17.09 -5.14 -1.34
N THR A 73 17.87 -4.08 -1.37
CA THR A 73 18.25 -3.35 -0.17
C THR A 73 17.21 -2.27 0.16
N ARG A 74 17.10 -1.93 1.44
CA ARG A 74 16.30 -0.80 1.90
C ARG A 74 16.73 0.52 1.26
N ALA A 75 18.04 0.72 1.07
CA ALA A 75 18.61 1.89 0.42
C ALA A 75 18.07 2.07 -1.01
N GLU A 76 18.02 0.99 -1.78
CA GLU A 76 17.46 0.97 -3.13
C GLU A 76 15.96 1.29 -3.15
N VAL A 77 15.19 0.69 -2.23
CA VAL A 77 13.75 0.96 -2.12
C VAL A 77 13.47 2.41 -1.74
N VAL A 78 14.22 2.97 -0.79
CA VAL A 78 14.09 4.38 -0.39
C VAL A 78 14.46 5.32 -1.54
N THR A 79 15.51 4.99 -2.29
CA THR A 79 15.94 5.76 -3.47
C THR A 79 14.83 5.76 -4.52
N GLU A 80 14.25 4.60 -4.81
CA GLU A 80 13.18 4.44 -5.80
C GLU A 80 11.89 5.16 -5.37
N MET A 81 11.51 5.07 -4.09
CA MET A 81 10.39 5.85 -3.54
C MET A 81 10.64 7.35 -3.61
N GLY A 82 11.87 7.80 -3.33
CA GLY A 82 12.28 9.20 -3.47
C GLY A 82 12.15 9.71 -4.90
N ARG A 83 12.54 8.88 -5.88
CA ARG A 83 12.38 9.17 -7.31
C ARG A 83 10.91 9.33 -7.69
N LEU A 84 10.06 8.37 -7.31
CA LEU A 84 8.62 8.42 -7.58
C LEU A 84 7.94 9.59 -6.88
N TYR A 85 8.30 9.89 -5.63
CA TYR A 85 7.80 11.05 -4.92
C TYR A 85 8.12 12.33 -5.69
N LYS A 86 9.37 12.54 -6.10
CA LYS A 86 9.79 13.73 -6.85
C LYS A 86 9.04 13.86 -8.18
N ALA A 87 8.79 12.75 -8.86
CA ALA A 87 8.03 12.74 -10.10
C ALA A 87 6.54 13.08 -9.88
N ALA A 88 5.95 12.60 -8.78
CA ALA A 88 4.55 12.84 -8.46
C ALA A 88 4.29 14.19 -7.77
N GLU A 89 5.29 14.78 -7.10
CA GLU A 89 5.17 16.00 -6.30
C GLU A 89 4.47 17.18 -7.03
N PRO A 90 4.73 17.44 -8.32
CA PRO A 90 4.04 18.51 -9.05
C PRO A 90 2.51 18.33 -9.17
N THR A 91 1.97 17.13 -8.97
CA THR A 91 0.51 16.88 -9.06
C THR A 91 -0.20 16.97 -7.73
N PHE A 92 0.53 17.11 -6.63
CA PHE A 92 -0.07 17.19 -5.31
C PHE A 92 -0.93 18.44 -5.19
N LYS A 93 -2.18 18.24 -4.82
CA LYS A 93 -3.18 19.28 -4.59
C LYS A 93 -3.22 19.71 -3.13
N PHE A 94 -2.70 18.86 -2.24
CA PHE A 94 -2.60 19.12 -0.82
C PHE A 94 -1.15 19.01 -0.35
N THR A 95 -0.75 19.91 0.53
CA THR A 95 0.52 19.78 1.25
C THR A 95 0.28 18.93 2.50
N PRO A 96 0.94 17.77 2.65
CA PRO A 96 0.76 16.93 3.82
C PRO A 96 1.27 17.66 5.07
N VAL A 97 0.51 17.56 6.15
CA VAL A 97 0.95 18.01 7.48
C VAL A 97 2.22 17.27 7.85
N ALA A 98 3.25 18.03 8.24
CA ALA A 98 4.53 17.46 8.61
C ALA A 98 4.38 16.52 9.81
N VAL A 99 4.88 15.29 9.69
CA VAL A 99 4.88 14.32 10.77
C VAL A 99 6.05 14.62 11.70
N VAL A 100 5.76 14.78 13.00
CA VAL A 100 6.79 14.89 14.05
C VAL A 100 7.30 13.49 14.43
N TYR A 101 8.62 13.31 14.44
CA TYR A 101 9.27 12.08 14.87
C TYR A 101 10.73 12.35 15.27
N ASP A 102 11.31 11.42 16.03
CA ASP A 102 12.72 11.45 16.40
C ASP A 102 13.60 10.94 15.24
N ARG A 103 14.34 11.87 14.63
CA ARG A 103 15.23 11.57 13.49
C ARG A 103 16.39 10.65 13.86
N SER A 104 16.81 10.62 15.12
CA SER A 104 17.91 9.75 15.58
C SER A 104 17.55 8.26 15.50
N LYS A 105 16.26 7.93 15.37
CA LYS A 105 15.78 6.56 15.22
C LYS A 105 15.86 6.03 13.80
N LEU A 106 16.08 6.88 12.79
CA LEU A 106 16.18 6.44 11.41
C LEU A 106 17.43 5.59 11.21
N ARG A 107 17.26 4.40 10.64
CA ARG A 107 18.34 3.44 10.38
C ARG A 107 18.61 3.36 8.89
N ILE A 108 19.39 4.29 8.37
CA ILE A 108 19.83 4.31 6.97
C ILE A 108 21.20 4.98 6.85
N ASP A 109 21.90 4.73 5.75
CA ASP A 109 23.16 5.38 5.45
C ASP A 109 23.01 6.91 5.40
N ALA A 110 24.03 7.62 5.89
CA ALA A 110 24.00 9.08 6.01
C ALA A 110 23.69 9.78 4.67
N ALA A 111 24.14 9.22 3.55
CA ALA A 111 23.88 9.76 2.21
C ALA A 111 22.38 9.75 1.84
N LEU A 112 21.60 8.78 2.33
CA LEU A 112 20.17 8.64 2.05
C LEU A 112 19.28 9.23 3.15
N LEU A 113 19.86 9.62 4.28
CA LEU A 113 19.13 10.20 5.39
C LEU A 113 18.27 11.42 4.98
N PRO A 114 18.72 12.37 4.14
CA PRO A 114 17.87 13.48 3.69
C PRO A 114 16.65 13.01 2.89
N THR A 115 16.82 11.99 2.04
CA THR A 115 15.74 11.41 1.24
C THR A 115 14.72 10.71 2.12
N LEU A 116 15.17 9.83 3.02
CA LEU A 116 14.29 9.15 3.96
C LEU A 116 13.59 10.14 4.89
N ASN A 117 14.32 11.12 5.41
CA ASN A 117 13.77 12.15 6.29
C ASN A 117 12.64 12.94 5.61
N ARG A 118 12.82 13.31 4.34
CA ARG A 118 11.77 13.96 3.55
C ARG A 118 10.55 13.06 3.41
N LEU A 119 10.74 11.81 3.03
CA LEU A 119 9.66 10.86 2.84
C LEU A 119 8.87 10.63 4.14
N VAL A 120 9.54 10.50 5.28
CA VAL A 120 8.86 10.33 6.59
C VAL A 120 8.16 11.61 7.00
N THR A 121 8.81 12.78 6.89
CA THR A 121 8.23 14.08 7.27
C THR A 121 6.97 14.38 6.44
N ARG A 122 6.98 14.06 5.14
CA ARG A 122 5.83 14.20 4.25
C ARG A 122 4.78 13.10 4.44
N GLY A 123 5.03 12.13 5.32
CA GLY A 123 4.14 11.02 5.59
C GLY A 123 3.99 10.06 4.40
N MET A 124 5.03 9.91 3.59
CA MET A 124 5.12 8.94 2.47
C MET A 124 5.69 7.59 2.92
N VAL A 125 6.47 7.59 4.00
CA VAL A 125 7.03 6.39 4.63
C VAL A 125 6.60 6.39 6.09
N ALA A 126 6.16 5.23 6.59
CA ALA A 126 5.75 5.07 7.97
C ALA A 126 6.95 5.28 8.92
N ARG A 127 6.82 6.19 9.89
CA ARG A 127 7.84 6.53 10.89
C ARG A 127 8.40 5.34 11.69
N LEU A 128 7.57 4.32 11.94
CA LEU A 128 7.94 3.09 12.65
C LEU A 128 7.93 1.86 11.72
N GLY A 129 7.98 2.09 10.41
CA GLY A 129 7.97 1.03 9.40
C GLY A 129 9.35 0.40 9.17
N PRO A 130 9.40 -0.73 8.44
CA PRO A 130 10.65 -1.45 8.13
C PRO A 130 11.66 -0.59 7.35
N LEU A 131 11.17 0.35 6.53
CA LEU A 131 12.02 1.31 5.81
C LEU A 131 12.64 2.40 6.70
N ALA A 132 12.01 2.74 7.83
CA ALA A 132 12.48 3.82 8.69
C ALA A 132 13.39 3.31 9.81
N VAL A 133 12.95 2.27 10.52
CA VAL A 133 13.59 1.82 11.78
C VAL A 133 13.95 0.33 11.78
N GLY A 134 13.67 -0.39 10.68
CA GLY A 134 13.90 -1.83 10.59
C GLY A 134 15.35 -2.21 10.91
N PRO A 135 15.62 -3.34 11.58
CA PRO A 135 16.99 -3.76 11.85
C PRO A 135 17.69 -4.32 10.61
N GLN A 136 16.92 -4.93 9.69
CA GLN A 136 17.49 -5.62 8.52
C GLN A 136 17.75 -4.67 7.36
N PRO A 137 18.83 -4.89 6.58
CA PRO A 137 19.15 -4.11 5.39
C PRO A 137 18.28 -4.48 4.18
N THR A 138 17.58 -5.61 4.22
CA THR A 138 16.70 -6.12 3.15
C THR A 138 15.26 -6.23 3.65
N LEU A 139 14.31 -6.44 2.72
CA LEU A 139 12.88 -6.49 3.02
C LEU A 139 12.28 -7.84 2.63
N THR A 140 11.35 -8.33 3.43
CA THR A 140 10.47 -9.45 3.05
C THR A 140 9.34 -8.95 2.12
N PRO A 141 8.67 -9.83 1.36
CA PRO A 141 7.52 -9.48 0.51
C PRO A 141 6.45 -8.70 1.26
N LYS A 142 6.14 -9.10 2.49
CA LYS A 142 5.17 -8.40 3.35
C LYS A 142 5.63 -6.96 3.64
N GLN A 143 6.88 -6.79 4.06
CA GLN A 143 7.42 -5.46 4.40
C GLN A 143 7.46 -4.53 3.19
N LEU A 144 7.83 -5.06 2.02
CA LEU A 144 7.81 -4.29 0.78
C LEU A 144 6.38 -3.93 0.38
N GLY A 145 5.46 -4.89 0.45
CA GLY A 145 4.04 -4.67 0.14
C GLY A 145 3.40 -3.62 1.03
N ASP A 146 3.61 -3.70 2.34
CA ASP A 146 3.13 -2.72 3.33
C ASP A 146 3.71 -1.31 3.01
N ALA A 147 5.00 -1.23 2.69
CA ALA A 147 5.65 0.03 2.37
C ALA A 147 5.11 0.65 1.05
N ILE A 148 4.92 -0.16 0.00
CA ILE A 148 4.35 0.29 -1.27
C ILE A 148 2.89 0.70 -1.10
N GLY A 149 2.09 -0.09 -0.37
CA GLY A 149 0.69 0.23 -0.09
C GLY A 149 0.55 1.54 0.67
N PHE A 150 1.37 1.73 1.71
CA PHE A 150 1.41 2.99 2.46
C PHE A 150 1.79 4.16 1.55
N PHE A 151 2.89 4.05 0.79
CA PHE A 151 3.34 5.09 -0.12
C PHE A 151 2.26 5.47 -1.15
N THR A 152 1.70 4.49 -1.86
CA THR A 152 0.70 4.74 -2.91
C THR A 152 -0.58 5.33 -2.37
N SER A 153 -1.05 4.89 -1.20
CA SER A 153 -2.22 5.48 -0.53
C SER A 153 -2.01 6.97 -0.23
N ARG A 154 -0.80 7.35 0.18
CA ARG A 154 -0.47 8.73 0.55
C ARG A 154 -0.30 9.62 -0.66
N VAL A 155 0.31 9.12 -1.73
CA VAL A 155 0.33 9.80 -3.04
C VAL A 155 -1.09 10.03 -3.55
N ALA A 156 -1.95 9.00 -3.52
CA ALA A 156 -3.34 9.13 -3.97
C ALA A 156 -4.13 10.17 -3.16
N GLN A 157 -3.98 10.19 -1.84
CA GLN A 157 -4.62 11.18 -0.96
C GLN A 157 -4.20 12.62 -1.30
N MET A 158 -2.94 12.84 -1.69
CA MET A 158 -2.44 14.19 -2.01
C MET A 158 -2.79 14.64 -3.43
N SER A 159 -2.88 13.72 -4.38
CA SER A 159 -3.12 14.04 -5.80
C SER A 159 -4.61 14.12 -6.16
N HIS A 160 -5.51 13.49 -5.40
CA HIS A 160 -6.94 13.43 -5.73
C HIS A 160 -7.73 14.62 -5.16
N LEU A 161 -8.48 15.32 -6.00
CA LEU A 161 -9.50 16.29 -5.55
C LEU A 161 -10.84 15.57 -5.32
N PRO A 162 -11.56 15.86 -4.21
CA PRO A 162 -12.92 15.39 -4.04
C PRO A 162 -13.78 15.69 -5.28
N SER A 163 -14.55 14.71 -5.73
CA SER A 163 -15.42 14.85 -6.89
C SER A 163 -16.87 14.67 -6.46
N ALA A 164 -17.76 15.52 -6.96
CA ALA A 164 -19.20 15.38 -6.76
C ALA A 164 -19.74 14.02 -7.25
N LYS A 165 -19.02 13.30 -8.13
CA LYS A 165 -19.40 11.94 -8.54
C LYS A 165 -19.21 10.91 -7.42
N TRP A 166 -18.15 11.04 -6.61
CA TRP A 166 -17.68 9.99 -5.71
C TRP A 166 -17.61 10.39 -4.24
N THR A 167 -17.81 11.66 -3.92
CA THR A 167 -17.81 12.19 -2.56
C THR A 167 -19.27 12.47 -2.16
N PRO A 168 -19.87 11.65 -1.27
CA PRO A 168 -21.29 11.77 -0.92
C PRO A 168 -21.69 13.18 -0.46
N MET A 169 -20.84 13.84 0.32
CA MET A 169 -21.07 15.20 0.80
C MET A 169 -21.07 16.28 -0.29
N LEU A 170 -20.64 15.95 -1.51
CA LEU A 170 -20.61 16.84 -2.68
C LEU A 170 -21.63 16.44 -3.75
N GLN A 171 -22.35 15.32 -3.58
CA GLN A 171 -23.43 14.94 -4.48
C GLN A 171 -24.60 15.91 -4.25
N LYS A 172 -25.04 16.59 -5.31
CA LYS A 172 -26.31 17.34 -5.26
C LYS A 172 -27.42 16.32 -5.05
N GLY A 173 -28.19 16.49 -3.97
CA GLY A 173 -29.44 15.77 -3.74
C GLY A 173 -30.44 16.01 -4.87
#